data_AF-A0A0D3GCG2-F1
#
_entry.id   AF-A0A0D3GCG2-F1
#
_cell.length_a   1.000
_cell.length_b   1.000
_cell.length_c   1.000
_cell.angle_alpha   90.00
_cell.angle_beta   90.00
_cell.angle_gamma   90.00
#
_symmetry.space_group_name_H-M   'P 1'
#
loop_
_entity.id
_entity.type
_entity.pdbx_description
1 polymer ?
#
loop_
_entity_poly.entity_id
_entity_poly.type
_entity_poly.pdbx_seq_one_letter_code
_entity_poly.pdbx_strand_id
1 'polypeptide(L)'
;MPLIFEDENGQELKQAVAPGSEVVDKESGKKIGTVNTALGSRGMGLLRLEEALKQNSSLAIKDNRDVRVKAIKPDWWPVEWTQMLEQQSAVA
;
A
#
# COMPACT_ATOMS: atom_id res chain seq x y z
N MET A 1 5.74 -5.22 4.00
CA MET A 1 4.34 -5.44 4.41
C MET A 1 3.55 -6.10 3.30
N PRO A 2 2.50 -6.86 3.63
CA PRO A 2 1.62 -7.48 2.64
C PRO A 2 0.82 -6.44 1.85
N LEU A 3 0.62 -6.70 0.56
CA LEU A 3 -0.07 -5.83 -0.38
C LEU A 3 -1.20 -6.59 -1.11
N ILE A 4 -2.27 -5.88 -1.44
CA ILE A 4 -3.28 -6.30 -2.42
C ILE A 4 -3.27 -5.29 -3.58
N PHE A 5 -3.43 -5.80 -4.79
CA PHE A 5 -3.56 -5.03 -6.02
C PHE A 5 -5.03 -5.07 -6.48
N GLU A 6 -5.65 -3.91 -6.55
CA GLU A 6 -7.07 -3.75 -6.85
C GLU A 6 -7.26 -2.80 -8.02
N ASP A 7 -8.39 -2.92 -8.72
CA ASP A 7 -8.85 -1.90 -9.68
C ASP A 7 -9.51 -0.72 -8.94
N GLU A 8 -9.99 0.26 -9.71
CA GLU A 8 -10.67 1.43 -9.14
C GLU A 8 -11.96 1.08 -8.37
N ASN A 9 -12.61 -0.03 -8.72
CA ASN A 9 -13.82 -0.54 -8.06
C ASN A 9 -13.52 -1.40 -6.82
N GLY A 10 -12.24 -1.61 -6.48
CA GLY A 10 -11.82 -2.45 -5.36
C GLY A 10 -11.80 -3.95 -5.67
N GLN A 11 -11.85 -4.35 -6.94
CA GLN A 11 -11.74 -5.75 -7.35
C GLN A 11 -10.28 -6.16 -7.50
N GLU A 12 -9.93 -7.33 -6.95
CA GLU A 12 -8.57 -7.85 -7.01
C GLU A 12 -8.14 -8.19 -8.44
N LEU A 13 -6.97 -7.70 -8.84
CA LEU A 13 -6.43 -7.85 -10.19
C LEU A 13 -5.57 -9.11 -10.32
N LYS A 14 -5.85 -9.98 -11.29
CA LYS A 14 -5.17 -11.28 -11.37
C LYS A 14 -3.66 -11.24 -11.59
N GLN A 15 -3.11 -10.38 -12.45
CA GLN A 15 -1.66 -10.29 -12.64
C GLN A 15 -1.32 -8.97 -13.34
N ALA A 16 -1.28 -7.88 -12.57
CA ALA A 16 -1.07 -6.54 -13.11
C ALA A 16 0.24 -5.87 -12.65
N VAL A 17 0.94 -6.47 -11.69
CA VAL A 17 2.08 -5.85 -11.01
C VAL A 17 3.31 -6.75 -11.08
N ALA A 18 4.45 -6.15 -11.41
CA ALA A 18 5.74 -6.84 -11.44
C ALA A 18 6.53 -6.59 -10.14
N PRO A 19 7.39 -7.51 -9.72
CA PRO A 19 8.44 -7.21 -8.76
C PRO A 19 9.26 -5.99 -9.22
N GLY A 20 9.61 -5.10 -8.29
CA GLY A 20 10.33 -3.86 -8.56
C GLY A 20 9.45 -2.66 -8.90
N SER A 21 8.14 -2.83 -9.12
CA SER A 21 7.23 -1.72 -9.39
C SER A 21 7.22 -0.68 -8.26
N GLU A 22 7.25 0.60 -8.62
CA GLU A 22 7.19 1.70 -7.65
C GLU A 22 5.76 1.93 -7.18
N VAL A 23 5.58 2.04 -5.86
CA VAL A 23 4.31 2.43 -5.24
C VAL A 23 4.37 3.91 -4.93
N VAL A 24 3.37 4.65 -5.40
CA VAL A 24 3.24 6.11 -5.24
C VAL A 24 1.92 6.46 -4.58
N ASP A 25 1.87 7.64 -3.97
CA ASP A 25 0.61 8.29 -3.62
C ASP A 25 -0.06 8.80 -4.92
N LYS A 26 -1.31 8.41 -5.15
CA LYS A 26 -2.02 8.61 -6.43
C LYS A 26 -2.20 10.10 -6.75
N GLU A 27 -2.40 10.91 -5.73
CA GLU A 27 -2.67 12.35 -5.85
C GLU A 27 -1.37 13.13 -6.07
N SER A 28 -0.41 12.98 -5.17
CA SER A 28 0.85 13.74 -5.21
C SER A 28 1.90 13.16 -6.16
N GLY A 29 1.80 11.88 -6.53
CA GLY A 29 2.81 11.15 -7.27
C GLY A 29 4.09 10.83 -6.46
N LYS A 30 4.12 11.16 -5.16
CA LYS A 30 5.26 10.92 -4.27
C LYS A 30 5.50 9.41 -4.14
N LYS A 31 6.76 8.99 -4.28
CA LYS A 31 7.16 7.60 -4.05
C LYS A 31 7.02 7.23 -2.56
N ILE A 32 6.19 6.22 -2.31
CA ILE A 32 5.94 5.66 -0.97
C ILE A 32 6.77 4.40 -0.73
N GLY A 33 7.08 3.66 -1.80
CA GLY A 33 8.02 2.55 -1.74
C GLY A 33 8.02 1.69 -2.99
N THR A 34 8.25 0.39 -2.81
CA THR A 34 8.48 -0.55 -3.92
C THR A 34 7.84 -1.91 -3.62
N VAL A 35 7.31 -2.55 -4.65
CA VAL A 35 6.86 -3.95 -4.61
C VAL A 35 8.09 -4.86 -4.71
N ASN A 36 8.30 -5.73 -3.73
CA ASN A 36 9.41 -6.70 -3.73
C ASN A 36 9.00 -8.02 -4.38
N THR A 37 7.76 -8.44 -4.18
CA THR A 37 7.22 -9.70 -4.71
C THR A 37 5.77 -9.48 -5.11
N ALA A 38 5.39 -10.03 -6.25
CA ALA A 38 4.02 -10.02 -6.72
C ALA A 38 3.65 -11.45 -7.13
N LEU A 39 2.53 -11.94 -6.60
CA LEU A 39 1.92 -13.21 -6.94
C LEU A 39 0.42 -12.97 -7.11
N GLY A 40 0.00 -12.99 -8.37
CA GLY A 40 -1.39 -12.75 -8.69
C GLY A 40 -1.84 -11.31 -8.35
N SER A 41 -2.91 -11.20 -7.56
CA SER A 41 -3.45 -9.96 -6.97
C SER A 41 -2.77 -9.54 -5.67
N ARG A 42 -1.77 -10.27 -5.19
CA ARG A 42 -1.17 -10.04 -3.88
C ARG A 42 0.33 -9.92 -3.98
N GLY A 43 0.95 -9.37 -2.94
CA GLY A 43 2.39 -9.22 -2.93
C GLY A 43 2.96 -8.82 -1.59
N MET A 44 4.25 -8.53 -1.62
CA MET A 44 5.02 -7.96 -0.53
C MET A 44 5.73 -6.71 -1.03
N GLY A 45 5.81 -5.69 -0.20
CA GLY A 45 6.57 -4.48 -0.52
C GLY A 45 7.25 -3.85 0.68
N LEU A 46 8.22 -2.99 0.39
CA LEU A 46 8.85 -2.09 1.34
C LEU A 46 8.25 -0.70 1.13
N LEU A 47 7.47 -0.24 2.11
CA LEU A 47 6.75 1.03 2.08
C LEU A 47 7.07 1.85 3.31
N ARG A 48 6.99 3.17 3.20
CA ARG A 48 6.96 4.08 4.35
C ARG A 48 5.66 3.83 5.12
N LEU A 49 5.80 3.53 6.40
CA LEU A 49 4.70 2.97 7.20
C LEU A 49 3.56 3.97 7.39
N GLU A 50 3.87 5.22 7.75
CA GLU A 50 2.88 6.26 8.02
C GLU A 50 2.03 6.55 6.78
N GLU A 51 2.66 6.65 5.62
CA GLU A 51 1.97 6.94 4.35
C GLU A 51 1.17 5.75 3.83
N ALA A 52 1.61 4.53 4.13
CA ALA A 52 0.95 3.32 3.67
C ALA A 52 -0.27 2.94 4.52
N LEU A 53 -0.28 3.32 5.80
CA LEU A 53 -1.33 2.99 6.76
C LEU A 53 -2.18 4.21 7.19
N LYS A 54 -1.90 5.42 6.67
CA LYS A 54 -2.73 6.61 6.93
C LYS A 54 -4.19 6.35 6.55
N GLN A 55 -5.11 6.92 7.31
CA GLN A 55 -6.51 6.93 6.92
C GLN A 55 -6.65 7.56 5.52
N ASN A 56 -7.42 6.91 4.65
CA ASN A 56 -7.61 7.32 3.25
C ASN A 56 -6.34 7.32 2.39
N SER A 57 -5.35 6.46 2.70
CA SER A 57 -4.20 6.25 1.82
C SER A 57 -4.64 5.88 0.40
N SER A 58 -4.29 6.69 -0.59
CA SER A 58 -4.56 6.43 -2.01
C SER A 58 -3.26 6.05 -2.68
N LEU A 59 -2.90 4.76 -2.63
CA LEU A 59 -1.66 4.27 -3.25
C LEU A 59 -1.96 3.65 -4.61
N ALA A 60 -1.03 3.83 -5.54
CA ALA A 60 -1.10 3.26 -6.89
C ALA A 60 0.29 2.82 -7.38
N ILE A 61 0.31 2.01 -8.43
CA ILE A 61 1.54 1.70 -9.17
C ILE A 61 1.90 2.89 -10.06
N LYS A 62 3.15 3.34 -10.01
CA LYS A 62 3.59 4.55 -10.72
C LYS A 62 3.29 4.53 -12.21
N ASP A 63 3.64 3.42 -12.86
CA ASP A 63 3.52 3.26 -14.32
C ASP A 63 2.13 2.76 -14.74
N ASN A 64 1.26 2.45 -13.79
CA ASN A 64 -0.11 2.01 -14.03
C ASN A 64 -1.03 2.46 -12.88
N ARG A 65 -1.54 3.70 -12.99
CA ARG A 65 -2.34 4.35 -11.93
C ARG A 65 -3.74 3.77 -11.74
N ASP A 66 -4.19 2.94 -12.67
CA ASP A 66 -5.46 2.21 -12.57
C ASP A 66 -5.34 1.04 -11.58
N VAL A 67 -4.10 0.60 -11.31
CA VAL A 67 -3.80 -0.39 -10.27
C VAL A 67 -3.62 0.32 -8.94
N ARG A 68 -4.62 0.15 -8.07
CA ARG A 68 -4.57 0.58 -6.67
C ARG A 68 -3.80 -0.43 -5.84
N VAL A 69 -3.06 0.06 -4.85
CA VAL A 69 -2.30 -0.76 -3.91
C VAL A 69 -2.91 -0.58 -2.53
N LYS A 70 -3.35 -1.67 -1.91
CA LYS A 70 -3.81 -1.67 -0.52
C LYS A 70 -2.73 -2.31 0.35
N ALA A 71 -2.18 -1.53 1.26
CA ALA A 71 -1.23 -2.02 2.24
C ALA A 71 -1.99 -2.61 3.44
N ILE A 72 -1.59 -3.80 3.89
CA ILE A 72 -2.21 -4.46 5.04
C ILE A 72 -1.29 -4.32 6.25
N LYS A 73 -1.84 -3.84 7.37
CA LYS A 73 -1.25 -4.00 8.70
C LYS A 73 -1.57 -5.41 9.21
N PRO A 74 -0.59 -6.29 9.44
CA PRO A 74 -0.83 -7.59 10.06
C PRO A 74 -1.24 -7.46 11.52
N ASP A 75 -2.20 -8.28 11.97
CA ASP A 75 -2.73 -8.23 13.34
C ASP A 75 -1.72 -8.65 14.41
N TRP A 76 -0.69 -9.42 14.02
CA TRP A 76 0.36 -9.92 14.90
C TRP A 76 1.55 -8.97 15.02
N TRP A 77 1.51 -7.79 14.39
CA TRP A 77 2.59 -6.81 14.54
C TRP A 77 2.62 -6.22 15.96
N PRO A 78 3.82 -6.00 16.52
CA PRO A 78 3.97 -5.28 17.78
C PRO A 78 3.27 -3.93 17.71
N VAL A 79 2.44 -3.62 18.70
CA VAL A 79 1.60 -2.42 18.70
C VAL A 79 2.49 -1.18 18.64
N GLU A 80 3.65 -1.21 19.29
CA GLU A 80 4.65 -0.13 19.35
C GLU A 80 5.13 0.33 17.97
N TRP A 81 5.12 -0.57 16.97
CA TRP A 81 5.52 -0.22 15.61
C TRP A 81 4.46 0.62 14.90
N THR A 82 3.24 0.63 15.40
CA THR A 82 2.08 1.30 14.82
C THR A 82 1.44 2.35 15.73
N GLN A 83 1.92 2.50 16.97
CA GLN A 83 1.41 3.47 17.95
C GLN A 83 1.43 4.91 17.44
N MET A 84 2.45 5.28 16.65
CA MET A 84 2.53 6.62 16.04
C MET A 84 1.39 6.89 15.05
N LEU A 85 0.87 5.86 14.38
CA LEU A 85 -0.26 5.97 13.45
C LEU A 85 -1.60 6.09 14.18
N GLU A 86 -1.79 5.33 15.26
CA GLU A 86 -3.02 5.36 16.05
C GLU A 86 -3.21 6.70 16.76
N GLN A 87 -2.12 7.32 17.25
CA GLN A 87 -2.18 8.65 17.86
C GLN A 87 -2.56 9.76 16.87
N GLN A 88 -2.28 9.62 15.56
CA GLN A 88 -2.73 10.60 14.56
C GLN A 88 -4.18 10.39 14.13
N SER A 89 -4.71 9.17 14.28
CA SER A 89 -6.09 8.83 13.92
C SER A 89 -7.13 9.26 14.95
N ALA A 90 -6.72 9.52 16.20
CA ALA A 90 -7.62 9.86 17.31
C ALA A 90 -7.83 11.38 17.52
N VAL A 91 -7.15 12.24 16.74
CA VAL A 91 -7.20 13.71 16.87
C VAL A 91 -7.98 14.36 15.72
N ALA A 92 -8.73 13.57 14.94
CA ALA A 92 -9.56 14.03 13.82
C ALA A 92 -11.04 14.04 14.18
#